data_AF-A0A2J8W073-F1
#
_entry.id   AF-A0A2J8W073-F1
#
_cell.length_a   1.000
_cell.length_b   1.000
_cell.length_c   1.000
_cell.angle_alpha   90.00
_cell.angle_beta   90.00
_cell.angle_gamma   90.00
#
_symmetry.space_group_name_H-M   'P 1'
#
loop_
_entity.id
_entity.type
_entity.pdbx_description
1 polymer ?
#
loop_
_entity_poly.entity_id
_entity_poly.type
_entity_poly.pdbx_seq_one_letter_code
_entity_poly.pdbx_strand_id
1 'polypeptide(L)'
;MNNHGNYIVRLGHLVSWMGEQAEALGVEVYPGYAAAEVLFHDDGSVKGIATNDVGIQKDGAPKATFERGLELHAKVTIFAEGCHGHLAKQLYKKFDLRANCEPQTYGIGLKELWVIDEKNWKPGRVDHTVGWPLDRHTYGGSFLYHLNEGEPLVALGLVVGLDY
;
A
#
# COMPACT_ATOMS: atom_id res chain seq x y z
N MET A 1 2.83 3.46 -24.91
CA MET A 1 2.13 3.90 -23.69
C MET A 1 1.42 5.21 -23.99
N ASN A 2 0.13 5.34 -23.66
CA ASN A 2 -0.67 6.56 -23.86
C ASN A 2 -1.19 7.02 -22.50
N ASN A 3 -0.92 8.28 -22.12
CA ASN A 3 -1.34 8.88 -20.85
C ASN A 3 -2.23 10.12 -21.06
N HIS A 4 -2.87 10.25 -22.23
CA HIS A 4 -3.78 11.36 -22.49
C HIS A 4 -4.91 11.43 -21.46
N GLY A 5 -5.09 12.59 -20.81
CA GLY A 5 -6.11 12.83 -19.79
C GLY A 5 -5.72 12.42 -18.36
N ASN A 6 -4.53 11.84 -18.15
CA ASN A 6 -4.06 11.45 -16.82
C ASN A 6 -3.27 12.57 -16.13
N TYR A 7 -3.07 12.41 -14.82
CA TYR A 7 -2.33 13.34 -13.95
C TYR A 7 -1.10 12.66 -13.33
N ILE A 8 -0.02 13.43 -13.17
CA ILE A 8 1.13 13.03 -12.34
C ILE A 8 0.89 13.61 -10.96
N VAL A 9 0.87 12.76 -9.93
CA VAL A 9 0.56 13.18 -8.54
C VAL A 9 1.53 12.56 -7.54
N ARG A 10 1.73 13.25 -6.41
CA ARG A 10 2.29 12.64 -5.21
C ARG A 10 1.18 11.86 -4.50
N LEU A 11 1.07 10.56 -4.78
CA LEU A 11 -0.03 9.74 -4.25
C LEU A 11 -0.18 9.81 -2.73
N GLY A 12 0.93 9.90 -1.97
CA GLY A 12 0.87 10.10 -0.52
C GLY A 12 0.21 11.42 -0.09
N HIS A 13 0.39 12.51 -0.84
CA HIS A 13 -0.28 13.78 -0.57
C HIS A 13 -1.76 13.71 -0.91
N LEU A 14 -2.12 13.06 -2.03
CA LEU A 14 -3.51 12.83 -2.39
C LEU A 14 -4.23 11.98 -1.33
N VAL A 15 -3.58 10.93 -0.81
CA VAL A 15 -4.13 10.10 0.28
C VAL A 15 -4.29 10.89 1.57
N SER A 16 -3.31 11.73 1.93
CA SER A 16 -3.43 12.64 3.09
C SER A 16 -4.65 13.55 2.94
N TRP A 17 -4.78 14.20 1.79
CA TRP A 17 -5.93 15.06 1.49
C TRP A 17 -7.26 14.30 1.55
N MET A 18 -7.33 13.09 0.98
CA MET A 18 -8.55 12.27 1.08
C MET A 18 -8.91 11.93 2.54
N GLY A 19 -7.91 11.75 3.41
CA GLY A 19 -8.11 11.59 4.86
C GLY A 19 -8.79 12.79 5.49
N GLU A 20 -8.30 14.01 5.21
CA GLU A 20 -8.89 15.26 5.68
C GLU A 20 -10.35 15.41 5.22
N GLN A 21 -10.63 15.06 3.95
CA GLN A 21 -12.00 15.07 3.43
C GLN A 21 -12.90 14.04 4.13
N ALA A 22 -12.36 12.86 4.47
CA ALA A 22 -13.12 11.83 5.17
C ALA A 22 -13.46 12.25 6.59
N GLU A 23 -12.51 12.82 7.34
CA GLU A 23 -12.74 13.37 8.68
C GLU A 23 -13.78 14.50 8.65
N ALA A 24 -13.71 15.39 7.65
CA ALA A 24 -14.70 16.45 7.45
C ALA A 24 -16.12 15.92 7.17
N LEU A 25 -16.24 14.69 6.65
CA LEU A 25 -17.50 13.98 6.44
C LEU A 25 -17.95 13.16 7.65
N GLY A 26 -17.21 13.22 8.77
CA GLY A 26 -17.53 12.51 10.01
C GLY A 26 -17.01 11.07 10.08
N VAL A 27 -16.07 10.69 9.20
CA VAL A 27 -15.37 9.41 9.34
C VAL A 27 -14.39 9.49 10.51
N GLU A 28 -14.43 8.51 11.41
CA GLU A 28 -13.42 8.36 12.46
C GLU A 28 -12.16 7.72 11.87
N VAL A 29 -11.06 8.48 11.81
CA VAL A 29 -9.79 8.03 11.24
C VAL A 29 -8.78 7.78 12.36
N TYR A 30 -8.23 6.56 12.42
CA TYR A 30 -7.27 6.14 13.45
C TYR A 30 -5.90 5.81 12.84
N PRO A 31 -5.07 6.81 12.52
CA PRO A 31 -3.71 6.56 12.07
C PRO A 31 -2.87 5.96 13.21
N GLY A 32 -1.91 5.09 12.87
CA GLY A 32 -1.01 4.45 13.85
C GLY A 32 -1.56 3.20 14.53
N TYR A 33 -2.81 2.80 14.24
CA TYR A 33 -3.40 1.56 14.74
C TYR A 33 -3.40 0.49 13.64
N ALA A 34 -2.65 -0.58 13.83
CA ALA A 34 -2.64 -1.71 12.90
C ALA A 34 -3.73 -2.71 13.29
N ALA A 35 -4.61 -3.07 12.35
CA ALA A 35 -5.46 -4.25 12.51
C ALA A 35 -4.56 -5.49 12.49
N ALA A 36 -4.51 -6.23 13.59
CA ALA A 36 -3.60 -7.35 13.80
C ALA A 36 -4.31 -8.71 13.82
N GLU A 37 -5.60 -8.72 14.12
CA GLU A 37 -6.42 -9.93 14.22
C GLU A 37 -7.79 -9.72 13.57
N VAL A 38 -8.31 -10.76 12.91
CA VAL A 38 -9.71 -10.80 12.44
C VAL A 38 -10.57 -11.48 13.50
N LEU A 39 -11.63 -10.80 13.91
CA LEU A 39 -12.61 -11.34 14.84
C LEU A 39 -13.74 -12.01 14.07
N PHE A 40 -14.20 -13.17 14.56
CA PHE A 40 -15.30 -13.92 13.97
C PHE A 40 -16.45 -14.08 14.96
N HIS A 41 -17.68 -14.13 14.43
CA HIS A 41 -18.86 -14.59 15.15
C HIS A 41 -18.85 -16.12 15.27
N ASP A 42 -19.69 -16.65 16.16
CA ASP A 42 -19.85 -18.10 16.34
C ASP A 42 -20.37 -18.81 15.09
N ASP A 43 -21.10 -18.11 14.21
CA ASP A 43 -21.57 -18.60 12.91
C ASP A 43 -20.46 -18.64 11.84
N GLY A 44 -19.26 -18.17 12.17
CA GLY A 44 -18.08 -18.15 11.30
C GLY A 44 -17.97 -16.91 10.41
N SER A 45 -18.91 -15.97 10.46
CA SER A 45 -18.85 -14.68 9.76
C SER A 45 -17.88 -13.70 10.45
N VAL A 46 -17.39 -12.70 9.71
CA VAL A 46 -16.49 -11.68 10.27
C VAL A 46 -17.28 -10.74 11.19
N LYS A 47 -16.80 -10.59 12.42
CA LYS A 47 -17.34 -9.67 13.45
C LYS A 47 -16.65 -8.31 13.44
N GLY A 48 -15.38 -8.27 13.03
CA GLY A 48 -14.55 -7.08 13.15
C GLY A 48 -13.06 -7.38 13.08
N ILE A 49 -12.27 -6.46 13.66
CA ILE A 49 -10.83 -6.64 13.87
C ILE A 49 -10.43 -6.28 15.30
N ALA A 50 -9.26 -6.74 15.73
CA ALA A 50 -8.58 -6.18 16.88
C ALA A 50 -7.29 -5.46 16.45
N THR A 51 -6.97 -4.34 17.09
CA THR A 51 -5.71 -3.65 16.87
C THR A 51 -4.55 -4.42 17.53
N ASN A 52 -3.31 -4.08 17.19
CA ASN A 52 -2.15 -4.70 17.84
C ASN A 52 -2.10 -4.40 19.35
N ASP A 53 -1.67 -5.38 20.14
CA ASP A 53 -1.19 -5.15 21.50
C ASP A 53 0.08 -4.30 21.47
N VAL A 54 0.35 -3.57 22.55
CA VAL A 54 1.58 -2.79 22.74
C VAL A 54 2.29 -3.22 24.01
N GLY A 55 3.58 -2.89 24.10
CA GLY A 55 4.37 -3.23 25.29
C GLY A 55 4.78 -4.71 25.38
N ILE A 56 5.03 -5.36 24.25
CA ILE A 56 5.63 -6.72 24.20
C ILE A 56 7.14 -6.60 23.93
N GLN A 57 7.94 -7.45 24.58
CA GLN A 57 9.39 -7.53 24.39
C GLN A 57 9.75 -8.30 23.12
N LYS A 58 11.02 -8.19 22.69
CA LYS A 58 11.52 -8.89 21.51
C LYS A 58 11.47 -10.42 21.66
N ASP A 59 11.56 -10.92 22.89
CA ASP A 59 11.44 -12.33 23.25
C ASP A 59 9.99 -12.81 23.43
N GLY A 60 9.00 -11.90 23.28
CA GLY A 60 7.57 -12.18 23.44
C GLY A 60 7.03 -11.98 24.86
N ALA A 61 7.86 -11.67 25.86
CA ALA A 61 7.38 -11.41 27.22
C ALA A 61 6.64 -10.05 27.32
N PRO A 62 5.60 -9.93 28.17
CA PRO A 62 4.96 -8.64 28.42
C PRO A 62 5.91 -7.68 29.16
N LYS A 63 5.91 -6.41 28.79
CA LYS A 63 6.55 -5.32 29.54
C LYS A 63 5.63 -4.83 30.65
N ALA A 64 6.17 -4.04 31.58
CA ALA A 64 5.35 -3.31 32.55
C ALA A 64 4.36 -2.33 31.89
N THR A 65 4.63 -1.91 30.64
CA THR A 65 3.76 -1.06 29.82
C THR A 65 2.91 -1.86 28.84
N PHE A 66 2.63 -3.14 29.12
CA PHE A 66 1.78 -3.95 28.27
C PHE A 66 0.34 -3.42 28.29
N GLU A 67 -0.26 -3.31 27.11
CA GLU A 67 -1.66 -2.92 26.93
C GLU A 67 -2.27 -3.72 25.78
N ARG A 68 -3.49 -4.21 26.00
CA ARG A 68 -4.24 -4.95 24.98
C ARG A 68 -4.74 -4.02 23.88
N GLY A 69 -4.80 -4.54 22.67
CA GLY A 69 -5.42 -3.90 21.53
C GLY A 69 -6.93 -3.69 21.71
N LEU A 70 -7.48 -2.80 20.89
CA LEU A 70 -8.90 -2.46 20.87
C LEU A 70 -9.64 -3.38 19.90
N GLU A 71 -10.79 -3.91 20.32
CA GLU A 71 -11.71 -4.60 19.42
C GLU A 71 -12.66 -3.60 18.73
N LEU A 72 -12.70 -3.63 17.40
CA LEU A 72 -13.62 -2.86 16.58
C LEU A 72 -14.65 -3.80 15.97
N HIS A 73 -15.85 -3.85 16.54
CA HIS A 73 -16.96 -4.65 16.01
C HIS A 73 -17.75 -3.85 14.98
N ALA A 74 -18.08 -4.48 13.86
CA ALA A 74 -18.86 -3.85 12.81
C ALA A 74 -19.80 -4.85 12.16
N LYS A 75 -20.90 -4.37 11.58
CA LYS A 75 -21.79 -5.21 10.77
C LYS A 75 -21.10 -5.70 9.49
N VAL A 76 -20.14 -4.92 8.99
CA VAL A 76 -19.32 -5.24 7.83
C VAL A 76 -17.94 -4.60 8.03
N THR A 77 -16.90 -5.36 7.73
CA THR A 77 -15.51 -4.89 7.75
C THR A 77 -14.95 -4.93 6.34
N ILE A 78 -14.44 -3.79 5.88
CA ILE A 78 -13.78 -3.67 4.57
C ILE A 78 -12.27 -3.88 4.77
N PHE A 79 -11.69 -4.85 4.05
CA PHE A 79 -10.26 -5.12 4.08
C PHE A 79 -9.57 -4.42 2.91
N ALA A 80 -8.79 -3.38 3.22
CA ALA A 80 -8.13 -2.51 2.24
C ALA A 80 -6.61 -2.38 2.47
N GLU A 81 -5.95 -3.45 2.91
CA GLU A 81 -4.51 -3.49 3.24
C GLU A 81 -3.57 -3.24 2.04
N GLY A 82 -4.09 -3.33 0.81
CA GLY A 82 -3.31 -3.20 -0.41
C GLY A 82 -2.60 -4.49 -0.84
N CYS A 83 -1.46 -4.34 -1.51
CA CYS A 83 -0.72 -5.46 -2.11
C CYS A 83 -0.22 -6.44 -1.03
N HIS A 84 -0.65 -7.70 -1.12
CA HIS A 84 -0.27 -8.79 -0.20
C HIS A 84 -0.64 -8.55 1.28
N GLY A 85 -1.84 -7.98 1.53
CA GLY A 85 -2.40 -7.81 2.89
C GLY A 85 -2.37 -9.09 3.73
N HIS A 86 -1.91 -8.99 4.97
CA HIS A 86 -1.66 -10.14 5.84
C HIS A 86 -2.94 -10.71 6.45
N LEU A 87 -3.97 -9.89 6.71
CA LEU A 87 -5.29 -10.37 7.14
C LEU A 87 -6.04 -10.97 5.96
N ALA A 88 -6.04 -10.28 4.81
CA ALA A 88 -6.65 -10.78 3.57
C ALA A 88 -6.11 -12.17 3.18
N LYS A 89 -4.79 -12.38 3.34
CA LYS A 89 -4.16 -13.69 3.11
C LYS A 89 -4.75 -14.81 3.97
N GLN A 90 -5.14 -14.51 5.21
CA GLN A 90 -5.81 -15.48 6.11
C GLN A 90 -7.27 -15.69 5.70
N LEU A 91 -7.97 -14.63 5.30
CA LEU A 91 -9.35 -14.69 4.81
C LEU A 91 -9.50 -15.53 3.55
N TYR A 92 -8.53 -15.47 2.63
CA TYR A 92 -8.51 -16.32 1.44
C TYR A 92 -8.60 -17.81 1.80
N LYS A 93 -7.91 -18.23 2.86
CA LYS A 93 -7.95 -19.61 3.36
C LYS A 93 -9.25 -19.91 4.10
N LYS A 94 -9.69 -18.99 4.98
CA LYS A 94 -10.89 -19.18 5.82
C LYS A 94 -12.16 -19.43 5.01
N PHE A 95 -12.28 -18.74 3.87
CA PHE A 95 -13.49 -18.73 3.05
C PHE A 95 -13.27 -19.31 1.63
N ASP A 96 -12.14 -19.98 1.38
CA ASP A 96 -11.79 -20.58 0.08
C ASP A 96 -11.93 -19.61 -1.12
N LEU A 97 -11.50 -18.36 -0.92
CA LEU A 97 -11.73 -17.27 -1.89
C LEU A 97 -10.87 -17.40 -3.16
N ARG A 98 -10.03 -18.44 -3.24
CA ARG A 98 -9.12 -18.69 -4.37
C ARG A 98 -9.51 -19.94 -5.17
N ALA A 99 -10.66 -20.56 -4.88
CA ALA A 99 -11.10 -21.79 -5.53
C ALA A 99 -11.13 -21.71 -7.07
N ASN A 100 -11.42 -20.53 -7.63
CA ASN A 100 -11.63 -20.33 -9.06
C ASN A 100 -10.72 -19.26 -9.67
N CYS A 101 -9.51 -19.07 -9.13
CA CYS A 101 -8.53 -18.17 -9.73
C CYS A 101 -7.09 -18.68 -9.58
N GLU A 102 -6.24 -18.32 -10.53
CA GLU A 102 -4.79 -18.54 -10.38
C GLU A 102 -4.23 -17.71 -9.22
N PRO A 103 -3.15 -18.15 -8.55
CA PRO A 103 -2.44 -17.35 -7.55
C PRO A 103 -1.99 -15.99 -8.10
N GLN A 104 -1.95 -14.98 -7.23
CA GLN A 104 -1.50 -13.64 -7.61
C GLN A 104 0.01 -13.66 -7.85
N THR A 105 0.45 -12.97 -8.90
CA THR A 105 1.86 -12.68 -9.17
C THR A 105 2.18 -11.24 -8.78
N TYR A 106 3.45 -10.95 -8.52
CA TYR A 106 3.87 -9.68 -7.92
C TYR A 106 5.13 -9.13 -8.57
N GLY A 107 5.34 -7.83 -8.43
CA GLY A 107 6.63 -7.18 -8.65
C GLY A 107 6.95 -6.25 -7.48
N ILE A 108 8.24 -6.02 -7.25
CA ILE A 108 8.73 -5.05 -6.28
C ILE A 108 9.06 -3.74 -7.00
N GLY A 109 8.53 -2.64 -6.48
CA GLY A 109 8.82 -1.29 -6.97
C GLY A 109 9.68 -0.54 -5.97
N LEU A 110 10.84 -0.05 -6.43
CA LEU A 110 11.68 0.88 -5.69
C LEU A 110 11.51 2.28 -6.28
N LYS A 111 11.46 3.30 -5.42
CA LYS A 111 11.18 4.68 -5.81
C LYS A 111 12.01 5.66 -5.00
N GLU A 112 12.46 6.72 -5.68
CA GLU A 112 13.08 7.89 -5.07
C GLU A 112 12.44 9.19 -5.58
N LEU A 113 12.73 10.29 -4.89
CA LEU A 113 12.37 11.66 -5.29
C LEU A 113 13.64 12.50 -5.42
N TRP A 114 13.74 13.21 -6.54
CA TRP A 114 14.95 13.95 -6.90
C TRP A 114 14.59 15.37 -7.28
N VAL A 115 15.27 16.36 -6.67
CA VAL A 115 15.31 17.73 -7.20
C VAL A 115 16.44 17.78 -8.21
N ILE A 116 16.11 18.19 -9.45
CA ILE A 116 17.06 18.22 -10.56
C ILE A 116 17.34 19.66 -11.01
N ASP A 117 18.35 19.87 -11.85
CA ASP A 117 18.55 21.15 -12.54
C ASP A 117 17.30 21.48 -13.36
N GLU A 118 16.76 22.69 -13.15
CA GLU A 118 15.57 23.21 -13.82
C GLU A 118 15.68 23.13 -15.35
N LYS A 119 16.88 23.27 -15.92
CA LYS A 119 17.11 23.15 -17.38
C LYS A 119 16.71 21.78 -17.91
N ASN A 120 16.83 20.74 -17.09
CA ASN A 120 16.48 19.35 -17.42
C ASN A 120 15.04 19.00 -17.02
N TRP A 121 14.37 19.83 -16.24
CA TRP A 121 12.99 19.62 -15.83
C TRP A 121 12.02 19.88 -16.98
N LYS A 122 11.07 18.97 -17.18
CA LYS A 122 10.09 18.96 -18.27
C LYS A 122 8.72 18.62 -17.68
N PRO A 123 8.05 19.57 -16.99
CA PRO A 123 6.84 19.30 -16.23
C PRO A 123 5.77 18.58 -17.07
N GLY A 124 5.14 17.54 -16.52
CA GLY A 124 4.14 16.74 -17.22
C GLY A 124 4.70 15.61 -18.09
N ARG A 125 6.03 15.53 -18.25
CA ARG A 125 6.68 14.42 -18.98
C ARG A 125 6.65 13.13 -18.16
N VAL A 126 6.39 12.03 -18.87
CA VAL A 126 6.34 10.67 -18.37
C VAL A 126 7.23 9.80 -19.23
N ASP A 127 8.30 9.25 -18.66
CA ASP A 127 9.24 8.36 -19.32
C ASP A 127 9.18 6.96 -18.71
N HIS A 128 9.34 5.95 -19.57
CA HIS A 128 9.41 4.53 -19.21
C HIS A 128 10.45 3.84 -20.08
N THR A 129 11.22 2.92 -19.50
CA THR A 129 12.18 2.10 -20.25
C THR A 129 12.11 0.63 -19.82
N VAL A 130 12.54 -0.25 -20.72
CA VAL A 130 12.73 -1.69 -20.51
C VAL A 130 14.09 -2.12 -21.05
N GLY A 131 14.58 -3.29 -20.64
CA GLY A 131 15.88 -3.81 -21.04
C GLY A 131 16.95 -3.62 -19.95
N TRP A 132 18.15 -3.20 -20.35
CA TRP A 132 19.29 -3.05 -19.43
C TRP A 132 18.92 -2.22 -18.19
N PRO A 133 19.29 -2.65 -16.96
CA PRO A 133 20.26 -3.70 -16.61
C PRO A 133 19.68 -5.12 -16.52
N LEU A 134 18.40 -5.32 -16.82
CA LEU A 134 17.76 -6.64 -16.76
C LEU A 134 18.09 -7.48 -18.00
N ASP A 135 18.17 -8.79 -17.82
CA ASP A 135 18.28 -9.73 -18.94
C ASP A 135 16.92 -9.90 -19.65
N ARG A 136 16.87 -10.68 -20.74
CA ARG A 136 15.63 -10.82 -21.53
C ARG A 136 14.53 -11.64 -20.83
N HIS A 137 14.88 -12.39 -19.79
CA HIS A 137 13.97 -13.30 -19.08
C HIS A 137 13.41 -12.69 -17.79
N THR A 138 14.03 -11.64 -17.27
CA THR A 138 13.55 -10.92 -16.08
C THR A 138 12.54 -9.84 -16.46
N TYR A 139 11.31 -9.93 -15.95
CA TYR A 139 10.32 -8.87 -16.12
C TYR A 139 10.68 -7.64 -15.27
N GLY A 140 10.68 -6.46 -15.88
CA GLY A 140 10.88 -5.20 -15.17
C GLY A 140 11.10 -4.01 -16.08
N GLY A 141 11.28 -2.84 -15.47
CA GLY A 141 11.46 -1.59 -16.19
C GLY A 141 11.52 -0.38 -15.28
N SER A 142 11.93 0.75 -15.84
CA SER A 142 12.01 2.02 -15.10
C SER A 142 10.79 2.90 -15.35
N PHE A 143 10.58 3.83 -14.42
CA PHE A 143 9.68 4.96 -14.60
C PHE A 143 10.38 6.25 -14.16
N LEU A 144 10.06 7.36 -14.82
CA LEU A 144 10.55 8.69 -14.48
C LEU A 144 9.51 9.74 -14.85
N TYR A 145 8.99 10.44 -13.84
CA TYR A 145 7.88 11.40 -13.99
C TYR A 145 8.31 12.77 -13.50
N HIS A 146 8.18 13.78 -14.35
CA HIS A 146 8.44 15.17 -13.99
C HIS A 146 7.19 15.81 -13.39
N LEU A 147 7.21 16.06 -12.08
CA LEU A 147 6.09 16.70 -11.38
C LEU A 147 5.96 18.16 -11.78
N ASN A 148 4.76 18.72 -11.63
CA ASN A 148 4.47 20.13 -11.93
C ASN A 148 3.83 20.83 -10.72
N GLU A 149 4.53 20.80 -9.59
CA GLU A 149 4.04 21.29 -8.29
C GLU A 149 4.90 22.44 -7.73
N GLY A 150 5.56 23.22 -8.62
CA GLY A 150 6.33 24.43 -8.25
C GLY A 150 7.83 24.23 -8.05
N GLU A 151 8.32 22.99 -8.03
CA GLU A 151 9.74 22.65 -7.92
C GLU A 151 10.19 21.74 -9.07
N PRO A 152 11.48 21.76 -9.49
CA PRO A 152 12.03 20.87 -10.50
C PRO A 152 12.22 19.44 -9.96
N LEU A 153 11.11 18.83 -9.57
CA LEU A 153 11.02 17.55 -8.88
C LEU A 153 10.69 16.43 -9.87
N VAL A 154 11.38 15.31 -9.70
CA VAL A 154 11.17 14.07 -10.46
C VAL A 154 10.91 12.91 -9.50
N ALA A 155 9.88 12.12 -9.81
CA ALA A 155 9.65 10.81 -9.21
C ALA A 155 10.14 9.73 -10.16
N LEU A 156 11.11 8.94 -9.71
CA LEU A 156 11.72 7.90 -10.52
C LEU A 156 11.82 6.59 -9.75
N GLY A 157 11.97 5.49 -10.46
CA GLY A 157 12.13 4.19 -9.85
C GLY A 157 12.25 3.06 -10.84
N LEU A 158 12.33 1.85 -10.29
CA LEU A 158 12.48 0.60 -11.02
C LEU A 158 11.51 -0.44 -10.44
N VAL A 159 10.92 -1.22 -11.34
CA VAL A 159 10.12 -2.39 -10.99
C VAL A 159 10.84 -3.65 -11.47
N VAL A 160 10.83 -4.68 -10.65
CA VAL A 160 11.27 -6.03 -11.01
C VAL A 160 10.18 -7.03 -10.59
N GLY A 161 9.75 -7.89 -11.50
CA GLY A 161 8.82 -8.99 -11.21
C GLY A 161 9.43 -9.95 -10.19
N LEU A 162 8.67 -10.43 -9.22
CA LEU A 162 9.14 -11.38 -8.19
C LEU A 162 9.14 -12.83 -8.70
N ASP A 163 9.05 -13.00 -10.00
CA ASP A 163 9.15 -14.23 -10.79
C ASP A 163 10.50 -14.36 -11.52
N TYR A 164 11.50 -13.54 -11.17
CA TYR A 164 12.86 -13.56 -11.71
C TYR A 164 13.64 -14.85 -11.44
#